data_AF-A0A1J3K4J7-F1
#
_entry.id   AF-A0A1J3K4J7-F1
#
_cell.length_a   1.000
_cell.length_b   1.000
_cell.length_c   1.000
_cell.angle_alpha   90.00
_cell.angle_beta   90.00
_cell.angle_gamma   90.00
#
_symmetry.space_group_name_H-M   'P 1'
#
loop_
_entity.id
_entity.type
_entity.pdbx_description
1 polymer ?
#
loop_
_entity_poly.entity_id
_entity_poly.type
_entity_poly.pdbx_seq_one_letter_code
_entity_poly.pdbx_strand_id
1 'polypeptide(L)'
;MKVIDKWVAEFFIRRQQNPKVPPINLLSALKFEDSPDCLNLKISSVLRDISSSLIRGTVGEGTLDLLEILEKLLLQQHSLLMESHKSAYCWMAAECTLRFMWPLSASDGVFTDALERIWTKRVGILKKSGSDLVTDELLKWETDLEKALEDPELYQRIRETNIRYTAISFLTQFLKEQWELYGSSSLESEAQTRFLKRKAVNHVEGDCVDNRKDPNAVDESTRHLEDDTIDNVNERRGTGEGEDGNENNKDVEGVGCLENDKVIEQHAA
;
A
#
# COMPACT_ATOMS: atom_id res chain seq x y z
N MET A 1 -14.35 -26.02 -20.10
CA MET A 1 -13.28 -25.06 -19.75
C MET A 1 -12.10 -25.85 -19.22
N LYS A 2 -10.88 -25.71 -19.75
CA LYS A 2 -9.75 -26.53 -19.29
C LYS A 2 -9.35 -26.03 -17.91
N VAL A 3 -9.56 -26.84 -16.86
CA VAL A 3 -9.24 -26.55 -15.45
C VAL A 3 -7.84 -25.93 -15.28
N ILE A 4 -6.91 -26.36 -16.14
CA ILE A 4 -5.53 -25.86 -16.23
C ILE A 4 -5.47 -24.35 -16.50
N ASP A 5 -6.27 -23.81 -17.41
CA ASP A 5 -6.24 -22.38 -17.76
C ASP A 5 -6.64 -21.51 -16.54
N LYS A 6 -7.62 -21.98 -15.76
CA LYS A 6 -8.06 -21.33 -14.51
C LYS A 6 -6.97 -21.39 -13.44
N TRP A 7 -6.32 -22.54 -13.26
CA TRP A 7 -5.23 -22.70 -12.28
C TRP A 7 -4.01 -21.86 -12.64
N VAL A 8 -3.66 -21.79 -13.92
CA VAL A 8 -2.57 -20.93 -14.40
C VAL A 8 -2.92 -19.45 -14.18
N ALA A 9 -4.14 -19.04 -14.50
CA ALA A 9 -4.58 -17.66 -14.27
C ALA A 9 -4.55 -17.29 -12.78
N GLU A 10 -5.11 -18.16 -11.93
CA GLU A 10 -5.11 -18.00 -10.47
C GLU A 10 -3.68 -17.84 -9.93
N PHE A 11 -2.77 -18.72 -10.36
CA PHE A 11 -1.37 -18.66 -9.96
C PHE A 11 -0.73 -17.31 -10.31
N PHE A 12 -0.85 -16.83 -11.54
CA PHE A 12 -0.26 -15.54 -11.93
C PHE A 12 -0.89 -14.34 -11.24
N ILE A 13 -2.21 -14.36 -10.98
CA ILE A 13 -2.91 -13.25 -10.33
C ILE A 13 -2.63 -13.21 -8.83
N ARG A 14 -2.46 -14.35 -8.16
CA ARG A 14 -2.22 -14.38 -6.71
C ARG A 14 -0.75 -14.23 -6.32
N ARG A 15 0.18 -14.59 -7.20
CA ARG A 15 1.61 -14.58 -6.88
C ARG A 15 2.15 -13.17 -6.63
N GLN A 16 2.30 -12.76 -5.37
CA GLN A 16 2.66 -11.37 -5.05
C GLN A 16 4.05 -10.94 -5.58
N GLN A 17 4.92 -11.91 -5.84
CA GLN A 17 6.23 -11.72 -6.45
C GLN A 17 6.17 -12.02 -7.96
N ASN A 18 6.92 -11.26 -8.77
CA ASN A 18 7.05 -11.35 -10.23
C ASN A 18 6.70 -12.70 -10.89
N PRO A 19 6.08 -12.72 -12.09
CA PRO A 19 5.99 -11.60 -13.03
C PRO A 19 4.74 -10.73 -12.92
N LYS A 20 4.91 -9.42 -13.17
CA LYS A 20 3.85 -8.40 -13.25
C LYS A 20 3.00 -8.58 -14.51
N VAL A 21 2.14 -9.59 -14.54
CA VAL A 21 1.14 -9.73 -15.60
C VAL A 21 -0.11 -8.95 -15.19
N PRO A 22 -0.55 -7.95 -15.96
CA PRO A 22 -1.83 -7.27 -15.71
C PRO A 22 -2.96 -8.29 -15.80
N PRO A 23 -3.82 -8.40 -14.77
CA PRO A 23 -4.93 -9.36 -14.76
C PRO A 23 -5.81 -9.26 -16.00
N ILE A 24 -6.10 -8.04 -16.47
CA ILE A 24 -6.98 -7.79 -17.62
C ILE A 24 -6.49 -8.46 -18.92
N ASN A 25 -5.18 -8.45 -19.18
CA ASN A 25 -4.60 -9.08 -20.36
C ASN A 25 -4.72 -10.60 -20.29
N LEU A 26 -4.58 -11.16 -19.08
CA LEU A 26 -4.67 -12.59 -18.84
C LEU A 26 -6.12 -13.08 -18.93
N LEU A 27 -7.05 -12.36 -18.31
CA LEU A 27 -8.48 -12.71 -18.30
C LEU A 27 -9.11 -12.59 -19.70
N SER A 28 -8.75 -11.55 -20.46
CA SER A 28 -9.22 -11.37 -21.85
C SER A 28 -8.65 -12.45 -22.79
N ALA A 29 -7.35 -12.75 -22.70
CA ALA A 29 -6.73 -13.81 -23.49
C ALA A 29 -7.36 -15.19 -23.24
N LEU A 30 -7.79 -15.44 -22.00
CA LEU A 30 -8.40 -16.71 -21.57
C LEU A 30 -9.93 -16.70 -21.66
N LYS A 31 -10.55 -15.59 -22.12
CA LYS A 31 -11.99 -15.42 -22.32
C LYS A 31 -12.82 -15.70 -21.06
N PHE A 32 -12.37 -15.20 -19.90
CA PHE A 32 -13.01 -15.42 -18.60
C PHE A 32 -14.08 -14.40 -18.20
N GLU A 33 -14.31 -13.36 -19.01
CA GLU A 33 -15.12 -12.19 -18.62
C GLU A 33 -16.56 -12.55 -18.17
N ASP A 34 -17.21 -13.54 -18.80
CA ASP A 34 -18.63 -13.84 -18.59
C ASP A 34 -18.93 -15.11 -17.80
N SER A 35 -17.91 -15.82 -17.29
CA SER A 35 -18.15 -17.09 -16.59
C SER A 35 -18.43 -16.88 -15.09
N PRO A 36 -19.58 -17.36 -14.56
CA PRO A 36 -19.88 -17.31 -13.13
C PRO A 36 -18.92 -18.19 -12.30
N ASP A 37 -18.31 -19.20 -12.91
CA ASP A 37 -17.30 -20.07 -12.27
C ASP A 37 -15.96 -19.34 -12.01
N CYS A 38 -15.85 -18.07 -12.39
CA CYS A 38 -14.63 -17.27 -12.30
C CYS A 38 -14.70 -16.15 -11.24
N LEU A 39 -15.70 -16.15 -10.34
CA LEU A 39 -15.80 -15.14 -9.26
C LEU A 39 -14.50 -14.98 -8.45
N ASN A 40 -13.89 -16.08 -8.00
CA ASN A 40 -12.61 -16.04 -7.28
C ASN A 40 -11.48 -15.41 -8.11
N LEU A 41 -11.47 -15.60 -9.42
CA LEU A 41 -10.50 -14.97 -10.32
C LEU A 41 -10.77 -13.47 -10.45
N LYS A 42 -12.03 -13.06 -10.56
CA LYS A 42 -12.43 -11.65 -10.59
C LYS A 42 -12.03 -10.94 -9.29
N ILE A 43 -12.29 -11.55 -8.14
CA ILE A 43 -11.87 -11.00 -6.84
C ILE A 43 -10.34 -10.92 -6.77
N SER A 44 -9.63 -12.01 -7.09
CA SER A 44 -8.16 -12.01 -7.10
C SER A 44 -7.61 -10.94 -8.06
N SER A 45 -8.26 -10.70 -9.19
CA SER A 45 -7.90 -9.65 -10.15
C SER A 45 -7.99 -8.26 -9.54
N VAL A 46 -9.12 -7.94 -8.90
CA VAL A 46 -9.32 -6.64 -8.25
C VAL A 46 -8.31 -6.43 -7.12
N LEU A 47 -8.09 -7.44 -6.27
CA LEU A 47 -7.06 -7.39 -5.23
C LEU A 47 -5.66 -7.15 -5.81
N ARG A 48 -5.35 -7.77 -6.95
CA ARG A 48 -4.09 -7.56 -7.65
C ARG A 48 -3.97 -6.14 -8.22
N ASP A 49 -5.04 -5.56 -8.74
CA ASP A 49 -5.04 -4.20 -9.27
C ASP A 49 -4.85 -3.15 -8.15
N ILE A 50 -5.48 -3.37 -7.00
CA ILE A 50 -5.25 -2.57 -5.78
C ILE A 50 -3.79 -2.70 -5.34
N SER A 51 -3.28 -3.92 -5.22
CA SER A 51 -1.87 -4.19 -4.86
C SER A 51 -0.89 -3.52 -5.83
N SER A 52 -1.17 -3.59 -7.13
CA SER A 52 -0.34 -2.96 -8.16
C SER A 52 -0.35 -1.43 -8.05
N SER A 53 -1.51 -0.84 -7.76
CA SER A 53 -1.65 0.61 -7.53
C SER A 53 -0.88 1.05 -6.30
N LEU A 54 -0.94 0.26 -5.22
CA LEU A 54 -0.20 0.48 -3.99
C LEU A 54 1.33 0.46 -4.24
N ILE A 55 1.83 -0.59 -4.90
CA ILE A 55 3.27 -0.73 -5.21
C ILE A 55 3.77 0.41 -6.11
N ARG A 56 2.94 0.88 -7.05
CA ARG A 56 3.29 2.01 -7.93
C ARG A 56 3.13 3.38 -7.26
N GLY A 57 2.51 3.46 -6.08
CA GLY A 57 2.18 4.71 -5.41
C GLY A 57 1.09 5.52 -6.12
N THR A 58 0.30 4.90 -6.99
CA THR A 58 -0.75 5.54 -7.81
C THR A 58 -2.15 5.39 -7.19
N VAL A 59 -2.23 5.29 -5.86
CA VAL A 59 -3.50 5.14 -5.14
C VAL A 59 -4.33 6.43 -5.22
N GLY A 60 -5.64 6.27 -5.34
CA GLY A 60 -6.58 7.38 -5.38
C GLY A 60 -7.99 6.96 -5.69
N GLU A 61 -8.75 7.79 -6.38
CA GLU A 61 -10.17 7.50 -6.59
C GLU A 61 -10.44 6.23 -7.40
N GLY A 62 -9.54 5.86 -8.32
CA GLY A 62 -9.62 4.55 -8.98
C GLY A 62 -9.48 3.38 -8.00
N THR A 63 -8.81 3.58 -6.84
CA THR A 63 -8.78 2.61 -5.75
C THR A 63 -10.12 2.50 -5.04
N LEU A 64 -10.89 3.60 -4.93
CA LEU A 64 -12.28 3.54 -4.42
C LEU A 64 -13.15 2.71 -5.36
N ASP A 65 -13.05 2.92 -6.67
CA ASP A 65 -13.78 2.12 -7.66
C ASP A 65 -13.48 0.62 -7.49
N LEU A 66 -12.20 0.26 -7.30
CA LEU A 66 -11.79 -1.13 -7.08
C LEU A 66 -12.37 -1.69 -5.76
N LEU A 67 -12.35 -0.92 -4.67
CA LEU A 67 -12.91 -1.34 -3.38
C LEU A 67 -14.44 -1.54 -3.45
N GLU A 68 -15.16 -0.69 -4.19
CA GLU A 68 -16.61 -0.83 -4.42
C GLU A 68 -16.95 -2.01 -5.33
N ILE A 69 -16.15 -2.25 -6.38
CA ILE A 69 -16.29 -3.45 -7.23
C ILE A 69 -16.05 -4.70 -6.39
N LEU A 70 -15.06 -4.67 -5.50
CA LEU A 70 -14.72 -5.79 -4.64
C LEU A 70 -15.85 -6.13 -3.66
N GLU A 71 -16.49 -5.14 -3.05
CA GLU A 71 -17.68 -5.36 -2.20
C GLU A 71 -18.76 -6.11 -2.98
N LYS A 72 -19.10 -5.64 -4.20
CA LYS A 72 -20.12 -6.29 -5.05
C LYS A 72 -19.77 -7.75 -5.36
N LEU A 73 -18.50 -8.05 -5.64
CA LEU A 73 -18.04 -9.42 -5.90
C LEU A 73 -18.08 -10.29 -4.65
N LEU A 74 -17.71 -9.76 -3.48
CA LEU A 74 -17.77 -10.50 -2.21
C LEU A 74 -19.21 -10.81 -1.79
N LEU A 75 -20.13 -9.87 -1.99
CA LEU A 75 -21.56 -10.09 -1.75
C LEU A 75 -22.15 -11.15 -2.69
N GLN A 76 -21.72 -11.18 -3.96
CA GLN A 76 -22.09 -12.26 -4.91
C GLN A 76 -21.58 -13.64 -4.46
N GLN A 77 -20.48 -13.68 -3.72
CA GLN A 77 -19.95 -14.91 -3.14
C GLN A 77 -20.61 -15.27 -1.80
N HIS A 78 -21.57 -14.47 -1.31
CA HIS A 78 -22.14 -14.55 0.04
C HIS A 78 -21.07 -14.45 1.14
N SER A 79 -19.96 -13.77 0.86
CA SER A 79 -18.92 -13.48 1.85
C SER A 79 -19.31 -12.23 2.64
N LEU A 80 -19.00 -12.24 3.94
CA LEU A 80 -19.10 -11.05 4.76
C LEU A 80 -17.99 -10.06 4.41
N LEU A 81 -18.31 -8.78 4.44
CA LEU A 81 -17.34 -7.71 4.26
C LEU A 81 -16.48 -7.59 5.53
N MET A 82 -15.16 -7.61 5.36
CA MET A 82 -14.22 -7.48 6.47
C MET A 82 -14.17 -6.04 6.97
N GLU A 83 -13.95 -5.86 8.28
CA GLU A 83 -13.76 -4.51 8.85
C GLU A 83 -12.58 -3.78 8.22
N SER A 84 -11.50 -4.50 7.86
CA SER A 84 -10.36 -3.92 7.15
C SER A 84 -10.72 -3.34 5.77
N HIS A 85 -11.69 -3.94 5.06
CA HIS A 85 -12.19 -3.40 3.78
C HIS A 85 -12.90 -2.07 4.02
N LYS A 86 -13.79 -2.03 5.02
CA LYS A 86 -14.54 -0.83 5.40
C LYS A 86 -13.60 0.30 5.81
N SER A 87 -12.63 0.01 6.68
CA SER A 87 -11.61 0.98 7.08
C SER A 87 -10.75 1.43 5.90
N ALA A 88 -10.31 0.52 5.03
CA ALA A 88 -9.54 0.88 3.84
C ALA A 88 -10.31 1.83 2.92
N TYR A 89 -11.61 1.59 2.70
CA TYR A 89 -12.47 2.47 1.93
C TYR A 89 -12.64 3.84 2.60
N CYS A 90 -12.94 3.87 3.90
CA CYS A 90 -13.11 5.09 4.68
C CYS A 90 -11.88 6.01 4.60
N TRP A 91 -10.71 5.48 4.92
CA TRP A 91 -9.47 6.26 4.94
C TRP A 91 -9.01 6.64 3.52
N MET A 92 -9.27 5.80 2.51
CA MET A 92 -8.99 6.16 1.13
C MET A 92 -9.91 7.27 0.62
N ALA A 93 -11.19 7.28 1.01
CA ALA A 93 -12.13 8.33 0.64
C ALA A 93 -11.72 9.68 1.25
N ALA A 94 -11.29 9.67 2.52
CA ALA A 94 -10.68 10.83 3.16
C ALA A 94 -9.42 11.28 2.39
N GLU A 95 -8.44 10.40 2.16
CA GLU A 95 -7.20 10.75 1.43
C GLU A 95 -7.48 11.33 0.04
N CYS A 96 -8.43 10.74 -0.70
CA CYS A 96 -8.85 11.20 -2.03
C CYS A 96 -9.45 12.59 -2.02
N THR A 97 -9.99 13.02 -0.88
CA THR A 97 -10.60 14.36 -0.71
C THR A 97 -9.56 15.35 -0.20
N LEU A 98 -8.83 14.98 0.85
CA LEU A 98 -7.85 15.85 1.50
C LEU A 98 -6.66 16.21 0.61
N ARG A 99 -6.34 15.40 -0.41
CA ARG A 99 -5.31 15.76 -1.40
C ARG A 99 -5.59 17.11 -2.09
N PHE A 100 -6.87 17.54 -2.12
CA PHE A 100 -7.29 18.81 -2.70
C PHE A 100 -7.26 19.97 -1.70
N MET A 101 -6.95 19.72 -0.42
CA MET A 101 -6.72 20.74 0.61
C MET A 101 -5.32 21.35 0.56
N TRP A 102 -4.65 21.34 -0.60
CA TRP A 102 -3.37 22.02 -0.77
C TRP A 102 -3.43 23.54 -0.51
N PRO A 103 -4.53 24.27 -0.84
CA PRO A 103 -4.64 25.68 -0.55
C PRO A 103 -4.78 25.96 0.95
N LEU A 104 -4.43 27.17 1.36
CA LEU A 104 -4.55 27.63 2.75
C LEU A 104 -6.00 27.84 3.22
N SER A 105 -6.97 27.80 2.29
CA SER A 105 -8.40 27.91 2.60
C SER A 105 -9.24 27.19 1.55
N ALA A 106 -10.50 26.88 1.88
CA ALA A 106 -11.44 26.22 0.97
C ALA A 106 -11.92 27.10 -0.20
N SER A 107 -11.49 28.37 -0.29
CA SER A 107 -12.03 29.35 -1.25
C SER A 107 -11.69 29.09 -2.71
N ASP A 108 -10.68 28.26 -2.99
CA ASP A 108 -10.23 27.90 -4.35
C ASP A 108 -11.16 26.87 -5.06
N GLY A 109 -12.19 26.37 -4.37
CA GLY A 109 -13.23 25.49 -4.94
C GLY A 109 -12.82 24.04 -5.20
N VAL A 110 -11.52 23.75 -5.39
CA VAL A 110 -11.02 22.39 -5.68
C VAL A 110 -11.36 21.37 -4.59
N PHE A 111 -11.37 21.79 -3.32
CA PHE A 111 -11.78 20.94 -2.20
C PHE A 111 -13.30 20.70 -2.20
N THR A 112 -14.09 21.73 -2.50
CA THR A 112 -15.54 21.64 -2.63
C THR A 112 -15.95 20.71 -3.77
N ASP A 113 -15.25 20.76 -4.91
CA ASP A 113 -15.48 19.86 -6.05
C ASP A 113 -15.19 18.40 -5.67
N ALA A 114 -14.13 18.16 -4.87
CA ALA A 114 -13.81 16.83 -4.36
C ALA A 114 -14.89 16.34 -3.37
N LEU A 115 -15.38 17.22 -2.50
CA LEU A 115 -16.49 16.93 -1.59
C LEU A 115 -17.75 16.50 -2.35
N GLU A 116 -18.16 17.28 -3.35
CA GLU A 116 -19.35 16.97 -4.15
C GLU A 116 -19.19 15.62 -4.88
N ARG A 117 -18.01 15.38 -5.46
CA ARG A 117 -17.77 14.19 -6.28
C ARG A 117 -17.63 12.92 -5.47
N ILE A 118 -16.93 12.95 -4.35
CA ILE A 118 -16.66 11.77 -3.52
C ILE A 118 -17.79 11.55 -2.52
N TRP A 119 -18.20 12.57 -1.77
CA TRP A 119 -19.11 12.39 -0.64
C TRP A 119 -20.57 12.49 -1.07
N THR A 120 -20.94 13.58 -1.75
CA THR A 120 -22.33 13.78 -2.17
C THR A 120 -22.76 12.80 -3.26
N LYS A 121 -21.91 12.58 -4.28
CA LYS A 121 -22.22 11.68 -5.41
C LYS A 121 -21.88 10.22 -5.09
N ARG A 122 -20.59 9.88 -4.94
CA ARG A 122 -20.16 8.48 -4.78
C ARG A 122 -20.64 7.85 -3.46
N VAL A 123 -20.28 8.41 -2.30
CA VAL A 123 -20.75 7.90 -0.99
C VAL A 123 -22.28 8.05 -0.85
N GLY A 124 -22.86 9.13 -1.38
CA GLY A 124 -24.32 9.30 -1.44
C GLY A 124 -25.06 8.18 -2.18
N ILE A 125 -24.47 7.59 -3.22
CA ILE A 125 -25.03 6.39 -3.89
C ILE A 125 -24.94 5.18 -2.97
N LEU A 126 -23.78 4.95 -2.33
CA LEU A 126 -23.57 3.83 -1.41
C LEU A 126 -24.54 3.85 -0.22
N LYS A 127 -24.80 5.04 0.34
CA LYS A 127 -25.81 5.25 1.38
C LYS A 127 -27.19 4.80 0.93
N LYS A 128 -27.61 5.21 -0.27
CA LYS A 128 -28.93 4.88 -0.83
C LYS A 128 -29.08 3.39 -1.12
N SER A 129 -27.99 2.72 -1.49
CA SER A 129 -27.99 1.27 -1.72
C SER A 129 -27.88 0.44 -0.45
N GLY A 130 -27.62 1.06 0.72
CA GLY A 130 -27.39 0.34 1.97
C GLY A 130 -26.09 -0.48 1.95
N SER A 131 -25.04 0.07 1.34
CA SER A 131 -23.72 -0.58 1.26
C SER A 131 -23.07 -0.70 2.66
N ASP A 132 -22.40 -1.82 2.90
CA ASP A 132 -21.69 -2.10 4.14
C ASP A 132 -20.38 -1.29 4.26
N LEU A 133 -19.94 -0.65 3.18
CA LEU A 133 -18.81 0.29 3.17
C LEU A 133 -19.13 1.61 3.88
N VAL A 134 -20.42 1.93 4.07
CA VAL A 134 -20.84 3.15 4.76
C VAL A 134 -20.85 2.92 6.26
N THR A 135 -19.72 3.23 6.90
CA THR A 135 -19.54 3.11 8.35
C THR A 135 -19.76 4.42 9.09
N ASP A 136 -19.96 4.35 10.40
CA ASP A 136 -20.02 5.54 11.26
C ASP A 136 -18.75 6.40 11.17
N GLU A 137 -17.58 5.77 11.00
CA GLU A 137 -16.30 6.48 10.81
C GLU A 137 -16.30 7.26 9.48
N LEU A 138 -16.84 6.68 8.41
CA LEU A 138 -16.99 7.37 7.12
C LEU A 138 -17.93 8.58 7.27
N LEU A 139 -19.07 8.42 7.94
CA LEU A 139 -20.03 9.50 8.17
C LEU A 139 -19.46 10.62 9.05
N LYS A 140 -18.61 10.27 10.01
CA LYS A 140 -17.88 11.26 10.80
C LYS A 140 -16.94 12.08 9.92
N TRP A 141 -16.18 11.42 9.04
CA TRP A 141 -15.32 12.12 8.09
C TRP A 141 -16.09 13.07 7.19
N GLU A 142 -17.24 12.65 6.67
CA GLU A 142 -18.12 13.52 5.88
C GLU A 142 -18.53 14.77 6.65
N THR A 143 -18.99 14.60 7.90
CA THR A 143 -19.41 15.70 8.76
C THR A 143 -18.25 16.67 9.06
N ASP A 144 -17.08 16.13 9.38
CA ASP A 144 -15.88 16.92 9.69
C ASP A 144 -15.40 17.70 8.45
N LEU A 145 -15.49 17.10 7.25
CA LEU A 145 -15.09 17.74 5.99
C LEU A 145 -16.09 18.81 5.54
N GLU A 146 -17.39 18.60 5.71
CA GLU A 146 -18.41 19.62 5.46
C GLU A 146 -18.21 20.82 6.39
N LYS A 147 -17.99 20.58 7.69
CA LYS A 147 -17.73 21.65 8.67
C LYS A 147 -16.46 22.43 8.36
N ALA A 148 -15.43 21.78 7.81
CA ALA A 148 -14.18 22.43 7.43
C ALA A 148 -14.34 23.49 6.32
N LEU A 149 -15.47 23.52 5.59
CA LEU A 149 -15.76 24.62 4.66
C LEU A 149 -16.02 25.94 5.36
N GLU A 150 -16.58 25.88 6.57
CA GLU A 150 -17.00 27.06 7.35
C GLU A 150 -16.04 27.38 8.50
N ASP A 151 -15.23 26.41 8.93
CA ASP A 151 -14.30 26.51 10.05
C ASP A 151 -12.83 26.43 9.57
N PRO A 152 -12.13 27.57 9.44
CA PRO A 152 -10.74 27.61 9.01
C PRO A 152 -9.77 26.88 9.94
N GLU A 153 -10.05 26.83 11.25
CA GLU A 153 -9.19 26.13 12.22
C GLU A 153 -9.31 24.62 12.04
N LEU A 154 -10.53 24.12 11.82
CA LEU A 154 -10.76 22.71 11.50
C LEU A 154 -10.15 22.34 10.14
N TYR A 155 -10.31 23.18 9.13
CA TYR A 155 -9.69 23.00 7.81
C TYR A 155 -8.17 22.83 7.93
N GLN A 156 -7.51 23.74 8.66
CA GLN A 156 -6.06 23.69 8.84
C GLN A 156 -5.63 22.43 9.60
N ARG A 157 -6.36 22.05 10.67
CA ARG A 157 -6.08 20.83 11.45
C ARG A 157 -6.18 19.56 10.60
N ILE A 158 -7.23 19.44 9.80
CA ILE A 158 -7.44 18.29 8.91
C ILE A 158 -6.32 18.25 7.86
N ARG A 159 -5.99 19.39 7.25
CA ARG A 159 -4.93 19.53 6.25
C ARG A 159 -3.56 19.09 6.76
N GLU A 160 -3.24 19.37 8.03
CA GLU A 160 -1.97 19.01 8.65
C GLU A 160 -1.90 17.53 9.08
N THR A 161 -2.99 16.78 8.98
CA THR A 161 -3.04 15.37 9.37
C THR A 161 -2.44 14.47 8.29
N ASN A 162 -1.60 13.50 8.69
CA ASN A 162 -1.00 12.52 7.77
C ASN A 162 -1.99 11.41 7.35
N ILE A 163 -3.08 11.79 6.68
CA ILE A 163 -4.13 10.86 6.23
C ILE A 163 -3.61 9.87 5.18
N ARG A 164 -2.66 10.29 4.35
CA ARG A 164 -2.11 9.41 3.30
C ARG A 164 -1.43 8.18 3.88
N TYR A 165 -0.61 8.35 4.92
CA TYR A 165 0.02 7.22 5.59
C TYR A 165 -1.03 6.27 6.18
N THR A 166 -2.04 6.81 6.87
CA THR A 166 -3.11 6.01 7.47
C THR A 166 -3.90 5.24 6.42
N ALA A 167 -4.29 5.88 5.31
CA ALA A 167 -4.99 5.24 4.20
C ALA A 167 -4.17 4.10 3.57
N ILE A 168 -2.88 4.33 3.34
CA ILE A 168 -1.96 3.31 2.82
C ILE A 168 -1.82 2.14 3.80
N SER A 169 -1.73 2.42 5.11
CA SER A 169 -1.62 1.40 6.16
C SER A 169 -2.86 0.50 6.18
N PHE A 170 -4.06 1.07 6.21
CA PHE A 170 -5.30 0.30 6.18
C PHE A 170 -5.48 -0.49 4.88
N LEU A 171 -5.12 0.10 3.73
CA LEU A 171 -5.17 -0.61 2.46
C LEU A 171 -4.19 -1.79 2.41
N THR A 172 -3.00 -1.62 2.99
CA THR A 172 -1.98 -2.68 3.09
C THR A 172 -2.46 -3.80 4.00
N GLN A 173 -3.02 -3.46 5.17
CA GLN A 173 -3.60 -4.42 6.10
C GLN A 173 -4.74 -5.21 5.46
N PHE A 174 -5.66 -4.51 4.79
CA PHE A 174 -6.75 -5.13 4.03
C PHE A 174 -6.23 -6.15 3.00
N LEU A 175 -5.26 -5.76 2.17
CA LEU A 175 -4.68 -6.66 1.18
C LEU A 175 -4.03 -7.88 1.82
N LYS A 176 -3.29 -7.70 2.92
CA LYS A 176 -2.65 -8.80 3.64
C LYS A 176 -3.69 -9.81 4.11
N GLU A 177 -4.73 -9.36 4.79
CA GLU A 177 -5.81 -10.21 5.30
C GLU A 177 -6.53 -10.95 4.17
N GLN A 178 -6.80 -10.28 3.05
CA GLN A 178 -7.42 -10.91 1.88
C GLN A 178 -6.53 -11.99 1.28
N TRP A 179 -5.23 -11.73 1.10
CA TRP A 179 -4.33 -12.75 0.56
C TRP A 179 -4.14 -13.94 1.50
N GLU A 180 -4.14 -13.72 2.81
CA GLU A 180 -4.13 -14.79 3.81
C GLU A 180 -5.40 -15.65 3.73
N LEU A 181 -6.58 -15.02 3.55
CA LEU A 181 -7.85 -15.73 3.39
C LEU A 181 -7.89 -16.59 2.12
N TYR A 182 -7.39 -16.07 1.00
CA TYR A 182 -7.37 -16.80 -0.27
C TYR A 182 -6.29 -17.90 -0.34
N GLY A 183 -5.24 -17.79 0.47
CA GLY A 183 -4.15 -18.75 0.55
C GLY A 183 -3.42 -19.01 -0.77
N SER A 184 -2.68 -20.12 -0.81
CA SER A 184 -1.96 -20.59 -1.99
C SER A 184 -2.91 -20.86 -3.16
N SER A 185 -2.47 -20.57 -4.38
CA SER A 185 -3.21 -20.96 -5.58
C SER A 185 -3.28 -22.48 -5.77
N SER A 186 -4.25 -22.97 -6.54
CA SER A 186 -4.41 -24.42 -6.79
C SER A 186 -3.12 -25.07 -7.32
N LEU A 187 -2.43 -24.37 -8.24
CA LEU A 187 -1.18 -24.85 -8.84
C LEU A 187 -0.03 -24.91 -7.81
N GLU A 188 0.03 -23.93 -6.91
CA GLU A 188 1.04 -23.85 -5.87
C GLU A 188 0.82 -24.93 -4.80
N SER A 189 -0.42 -25.14 -4.35
CA SER A 189 -0.77 -26.22 -3.42
C SER A 189 -0.41 -27.61 -3.95
N GLU A 190 -0.68 -27.87 -5.24
CA GLU A 190 -0.30 -29.13 -5.89
C GLU A 190 1.23 -29.27 -6.01
N ALA A 191 1.94 -28.19 -6.34
CA ALA A 191 3.39 -28.18 -6.39
C ALA A 191 4.03 -28.46 -5.02
N GLN A 192 3.54 -27.82 -3.95
CA GLN A 192 3.96 -28.04 -2.57
C GLN A 192 3.73 -29.50 -2.15
N THR A 193 2.55 -30.05 -2.44
CA THR A 193 2.21 -31.45 -2.15
C THR A 193 3.17 -32.43 -2.82
N ARG A 194 3.51 -32.20 -4.11
CA ARG A 194 4.47 -33.05 -4.84
C ARG A 194 5.88 -32.93 -4.29
N PHE A 195 6.29 -31.73 -3.91
CA PHE A 195 7.61 -31.50 -3.33
C PHE A 195 7.77 -32.25 -2.00
N LEU A 196 6.77 -32.16 -1.11
CA LEU A 196 6.76 -32.87 0.18
C LEU A 196 6.78 -34.39 0.00
N LYS A 197 6.01 -34.93 -0.96
CA LYS A 197 6.01 -36.38 -1.27
C LYS A 197 7.39 -36.87 -1.72
N ARG A 198 8.10 -36.12 -2.57
CA ARG A 198 9.47 -36.49 -2.99
C ARG A 198 10.45 -36.47 -1.81
N LYS A 199 10.35 -35.47 -0.93
CA LYS A 199 11.19 -35.39 0.27
C LYS A 199 10.94 -36.59 1.20
N ALA A 200 9.69 -37.03 1.37
CA ALA A 200 9.36 -38.21 2.16
C ALA A 200 9.92 -39.51 1.57
N VAL A 201 9.85 -39.69 0.25
CA VAL A 201 10.42 -40.88 -0.43
C VAL A 201 11.95 -40.91 -0.29
N ASN A 202 12.62 -39.77 -0.47
CA ASN A 202 14.07 -39.67 -0.34
C ASN A 202 14.59 -39.87 1.10
N HIS A 203 13.74 -39.68 2.12
CA HIS A 203 14.09 -39.96 3.52
C HIS A 203 13.93 -41.44 3.92
N VAL A 204 13.19 -42.25 3.15
CA VAL A 204 12.94 -43.67 3.45
C VAL A 204 14.02 -44.58 2.86
N GLU A 205 14.73 -44.17 1.81
CA GLU A 205 15.85 -44.93 1.22
C GLU A 205 17.21 -44.72 1.92
N GLY A 206 17.26 -43.88 2.97
CA GLY A 206 18.51 -43.56 3.69
C GLY A 206 18.82 -44.45 4.90
N ASP A 207 17.94 -45.37 5.30
CA ASP A 207 18.05 -46.06 6.61
C ASP A 207 18.26 -47.58 6.50
N CYS A 208 19.06 -48.02 5.53
CA CYS A 208 19.61 -49.38 5.56
C CYS A 208 20.90 -49.50 4.73
N VAL A 209 22.04 -49.07 5.29
CA VAL A 209 23.32 -49.76 5.03
C VAL A 209 24.14 -49.86 6.32
N ASP A 210 24.38 -51.11 6.67
CA ASP A 210 25.17 -51.65 7.75
C ASP A 210 26.64 -51.20 7.74
N ASN A 211 27.24 -51.19 8.94
CA ASN A 211 28.59 -50.75 9.25
C ASN A 211 29.67 -51.57 8.53
N ARG A 212 30.50 -50.94 7.70
CA ARG A 212 31.93 -51.28 7.61
C ARG A 212 32.78 -50.01 7.48
N LYS A 213 33.69 -49.86 8.45
CA LYS A 213 34.76 -48.86 8.52
C LYS A 213 35.59 -48.81 7.24
N ASP A 214 35.86 -47.60 6.76
CA ASP A 214 37.17 -47.21 6.25
C ASP A 214 37.44 -45.75 6.68
N PRO A 215 38.57 -45.45 7.36
CA PRO A 215 38.93 -44.09 7.74
C PRO A 215 39.86 -43.52 6.66
N ASN A 216 39.35 -42.59 5.85
CA ASN A 216 40.06 -41.43 5.28
C ASN A 216 39.39 -40.98 3.97
N ALA A 217 38.55 -39.96 4.06
CA ALA A 217 38.43 -38.95 3.02
C ALA A 217 37.94 -37.65 3.67
N VAL A 218 38.70 -36.60 3.39
CA VAL A 218 38.63 -35.25 3.93
C VAL A 218 37.57 -34.44 3.16
N ASP A 219 37.02 -33.42 3.82
CA ASP A 219 36.36 -32.22 3.28
C ASP A 219 34.96 -32.35 2.65
N GLU A 220 34.05 -31.39 2.78
CA GLU A 220 33.92 -30.22 3.66
C GLU A 220 32.46 -29.76 3.57
N SER A 221 31.89 -29.52 4.75
CA SER A 221 30.80 -28.61 5.12
C SER A 221 29.66 -28.25 4.12
N THR A 222 28.48 -28.79 4.42
CA THR A 222 27.22 -28.06 4.68
C THR A 222 26.99 -26.71 3.99
N ARG A 223 26.15 -26.70 2.94
CA ARG A 223 25.40 -25.49 2.54
C ARG A 223 24.05 -25.48 3.25
N HIS A 224 24.04 -24.81 4.40
CA HIS A 224 22.85 -24.26 5.04
C HIS A 224 22.32 -23.13 4.14
N LEU A 225 21.07 -23.22 3.70
CA LEU A 225 20.34 -22.06 3.19
C LEU A 225 19.62 -21.48 4.39
N GLU A 226 20.27 -20.52 5.04
CA GLU A 226 19.69 -19.70 6.09
C GLU A 226 18.72 -18.68 5.46
N ASP A 227 17.70 -18.42 6.28
CA ASP A 227 16.55 -17.56 6.12
C ASP A 227 16.98 -16.12 6.35
N ASP A 228 17.09 -15.31 5.29
CA ASP A 228 17.44 -13.89 5.42
C ASP A 228 16.19 -13.07 5.75
N THR A 229 15.94 -12.96 7.06
CA THR A 229 15.16 -11.88 7.66
C THR A 229 16.01 -10.60 7.61
N ILE A 230 15.62 -9.62 6.80
CA ILE A 230 16.28 -8.30 6.80
C ILE A 230 15.54 -7.39 7.78
N ASP A 231 16.09 -7.28 8.99
CA ASP A 231 15.96 -6.08 9.83
C ASP A 231 17.23 -5.24 9.65
N ASN A 232 17.09 -3.97 9.27
CA ASN A 232 18.21 -3.04 9.28
C ASN A 232 17.79 -1.72 9.96
N VAL A 233 17.93 -1.73 11.28
CA VAL A 233 18.09 -0.54 12.12
C VAL A 233 19.57 -0.22 12.15
N ASN A 234 19.96 1.00 11.77
CA ASN A 234 21.33 1.46 11.99
C ASN A 234 21.32 2.79 12.74
N GLU A 235 21.46 2.70 14.07
CA GLU A 235 21.95 3.78 14.93
C GLU A 235 23.45 3.58 15.24
N ARG A 236 24.23 4.60 14.89
CA ARG A 236 25.34 5.20 15.67
C ARG A 236 26.23 4.32 16.56
N ARG A 237 27.53 4.33 16.20
CA ARG A 237 28.72 4.65 17.03
C ARG A 237 29.93 4.61 16.10
N GLY A 238 30.99 5.40 16.18
CA GLY A 238 31.51 6.28 17.20
C GLY A 238 33.05 6.20 17.13
N THR A 239 33.72 7.36 17.22
CA THR A 239 35.08 7.58 17.76
C THR A 239 36.29 6.86 17.14
N GLY A 240 37.22 7.69 16.63
CA GLY A 240 38.64 7.40 16.50
C GLY A 240 39.39 8.74 16.49
N GLU A 241 40.02 9.07 17.61
CA GLU A 241 40.86 10.25 17.84
C GLU A 241 42.20 10.15 17.09
N GLY A 242 42.80 11.31 16.82
CA GLY A 242 44.14 11.46 16.27
C GLY A 242 44.44 12.92 15.93
N GLU A 243 44.92 13.66 16.94
CA GLU A 243 45.43 15.02 16.87
C GLU A 243 46.68 15.11 15.97
N ASP A 244 46.82 16.22 15.22
CA ASP A 244 48.01 17.08 15.30
C ASP A 244 47.75 18.40 14.56
N GLY A 245 48.10 19.51 15.22
CA GLY A 245 47.69 20.87 14.86
C GLY A 245 48.55 21.59 13.83
N ASN A 246 48.13 22.78 13.43
CA ASN A 246 48.90 24.01 13.65
C ASN A 246 48.06 25.29 13.43
N GLU A 247 48.52 26.35 14.08
CA GLU A 247 47.93 27.62 14.45
C GLU A 247 47.72 28.68 13.34
N ASN A 248 46.98 29.73 13.75
CA ASN A 248 47.10 31.17 13.43
C ASN A 248 46.33 31.76 12.23
N ASN A 249 45.24 32.47 12.51
CA ASN A 249 45.31 33.92 12.79
C ASN A 249 43.97 34.49 13.30
N LYS A 250 44.08 35.42 14.25
CA LYS A 250 43.00 36.16 14.89
C LYS A 250 42.81 37.57 14.28
N ASP A 251 41.71 38.19 14.73
CA ASP A 251 41.45 39.64 14.90
C ASP A 251 41.02 40.39 13.61
N VAL A 252 40.11 41.37 13.56
CA VAL A 252 39.53 42.38 14.49
C VAL A 252 38.16 42.78 13.86
N GLU A 253 37.00 42.79 14.54
CA GLU A 253 36.36 43.90 15.30
C GLU A 253 36.15 45.26 14.56
N GLY A 254 35.00 45.92 14.80
CA GLY A 254 34.75 47.34 14.45
C GLY A 254 33.56 47.58 13.51
N VAL A 255 32.32 47.76 13.98
CA VAL A 255 31.70 49.02 14.49
C VAL A 255 31.41 50.07 13.40
N GLY A 256 30.15 50.55 13.32
CA GLY A 256 29.88 51.95 12.96
C GLY A 256 28.67 52.26 12.07
N CYS A 257 27.52 52.50 12.72
CA CYS A 257 26.56 53.60 12.56
C CYS A 257 26.05 54.09 11.17
N LEU A 258 24.71 54.08 11.07
CA LEU A 258 23.78 55.17 10.73
C LEU A 258 24.32 56.38 9.92
N GLU A 259 23.62 56.72 8.84
CA GLU A 259 23.01 58.06 8.73
C GLU A 259 21.91 58.12 7.66
N ASN A 260 20.88 58.89 8.00
CA ASN A 260 19.75 59.28 7.17
C ASN A 260 20.19 60.34 6.17
N ASP A 261 19.54 60.42 5.01
CA ASP A 261 19.33 61.72 4.38
C ASP A 261 17.97 61.81 3.68
N LYS A 262 17.20 62.80 4.14
CA LYS A 262 15.88 63.19 3.67
C LYS A 262 15.83 64.71 3.75
N VAL A 263 16.08 65.42 2.65
CA VAL A 263 15.87 66.87 2.44
C VAL A 263 16.09 67.10 0.93
N ILE A 264 15.34 67.87 0.12
CA ILE A 264 14.06 68.60 0.18
C ILE A 264 13.89 69.27 -1.21
N GLU A 265 12.64 69.37 -1.69
CA GLU A 265 12.02 70.50 -2.43
C GLU A 265 12.64 71.11 -3.71
N GLN A 266 11.85 71.19 -4.80
CA GLN A 266 11.07 72.37 -5.29
C GLN A 266 11.71 72.85 -6.62
N HIS A 267 11.05 73.45 -7.62
CA HIS A 267 9.73 74.03 -7.78
C HIS A 267 9.43 74.20 -9.29
N ALA A 268 8.13 74.12 -9.63
CA ALA A 268 7.33 75.04 -10.45
C ALA A 268 7.59 75.34 -11.95
N ALA A 269 6.43 75.49 -12.61
CA ALA A 269 6.08 76.09 -13.90
C ALA A 269 6.13 75.18 -15.13
#